data_AF-A0A961NUC6-F1
#
_entry.id   AF-A0A961NUC6-F1
#
_cell.length_a   1.000
_cell.length_b   1.000
_cell.length_c   1.000
_cell.angle_alpha   90.00
_cell.angle_beta   90.00
_cell.angle_gamma   90.00
#
_symmetry.space_group_name_H-M   'P 1'
#
loop_
_entity.id
_entity.type
_entity.pdbx_description
1 polymer ?
#
loop_
_entity_poly.entity_id
_entity_poly.type
_entity_poly.pdbx_seq_one_letter_code
_entity_poly.pdbx_strand_id
1 'polypeptide(L)'
;MEIQVTLHWQAVAMQALWSILVRPFHDYYSPSFGSGVYVFVLSTKRGFYPYYVGESGDIGNRIFYHLKSYGGKSGDNYFAPRSFDDFARDPYDYIASGHLEKRGETFGEQDYQREVKKLIRNTHFCFARVAGDAAQRQIVESRLIAGLLDKVNPTGKEKGKGWIGDAKTVTVPETLKITHQCVDDRVKRFLERVWPVFHP
;
A
#
# COMPACT_ATOMS: atom_id res chain seq x y z
N MET A 1 5.80 -27.46 10.76
CA MET A 1 4.66 -27.40 9.81
C MET A 1 4.91 -26.23 8.89
N GLU A 2 5.12 -26.48 7.59
CA GLU A 2 5.35 -25.42 6.60
C GLU A 2 4.01 -24.77 6.27
N ILE A 3 3.92 -23.44 6.36
CA ILE A 3 2.71 -22.70 5.98
C ILE A 3 2.93 -22.22 4.55
N GLN A 4 2.15 -22.75 3.61
CA GLN A 4 2.20 -22.33 2.21
C GLN A 4 1.05 -21.39 1.90
N VAL A 5 1.36 -20.19 1.41
CA VAL A 5 0.36 -19.21 0.96
C VAL A 5 0.60 -18.87 -0.50
N THR A 6 -0.44 -18.96 -1.34
CA THR A 6 -0.38 -18.49 -2.73
C THR A 6 -1.05 -17.12 -2.83
N LEU A 7 -0.30 -16.15 -3.34
CA LEU A 7 -0.77 -14.78 -3.54
C LEU A 7 -1.04 -14.53 -5.02
N HIS A 8 -2.30 -14.26 -5.36
CA HIS A 8 -2.73 -13.97 -6.74
C HIS A 8 -2.76 -12.46 -6.98
N TRP A 9 -1.70 -11.92 -7.55
CA TRP A 9 -1.49 -10.50 -7.68
C TRP A 9 -2.20 -9.89 -8.88
N GLN A 10 -2.86 -8.77 -8.62
CA GLN A 10 -3.44 -7.85 -9.60
C GLN A 10 -2.98 -6.43 -9.27
N ALA A 11 -2.86 -5.58 -10.31
CA ALA A 11 -2.52 -4.17 -10.15
C ALA A 11 -3.52 -3.29 -10.91
N VAL A 12 -3.97 -2.22 -10.27
CA VAL A 12 -4.92 -1.26 -10.84
C VAL A 12 -4.43 0.15 -10.53
N ALA A 13 -4.48 1.05 -11.50
CA ALA A 13 -4.19 2.47 -11.24
C ALA A 13 -5.22 3.05 -10.27
N MET A 14 -4.79 3.68 -9.17
CA MET A 14 -5.71 4.24 -8.18
C MET A 14 -6.62 5.31 -8.79
N GLN A 15 -6.15 6.06 -9.79
CA GLN A 15 -6.97 7.03 -10.51
C GLN A 15 -8.19 6.39 -11.20
N ALA A 16 -8.05 5.18 -11.75
CA ALA A 16 -9.16 4.47 -12.38
C ALA A 16 -10.23 4.15 -11.32
N LEU A 17 -9.81 3.64 -10.16
CA LEU A 17 -10.69 3.35 -9.04
C LEU A 17 -11.34 4.63 -8.49
N TRP A 18 -10.58 5.72 -8.34
CA TRP A 18 -11.11 7.01 -7.89
C TRP A 18 -12.26 7.53 -8.76
N SER A 19 -12.11 7.42 -10.08
CA SER A 19 -13.12 7.89 -11.04
C SER A 19 -14.45 7.13 -10.94
N ILE A 20 -14.38 5.87 -10.50
CA ILE A 20 -15.53 5.00 -10.30
C ILE A 20 -16.15 5.24 -8.91
N LEU A 21 -15.31 5.38 -7.90
CA LEU A 21 -15.67 5.31 -6.48
C LEU A 21 -16.09 6.64 -5.84
N VAL A 22 -15.69 7.78 -6.40
CA VAL A 22 -16.01 9.10 -5.82
C VAL A 22 -17.30 9.71 -6.37
N ARG A 23 -18.00 9.01 -7.27
CA ARG A 23 -19.40 9.29 -7.63
C ARG A 23 -20.30 9.17 -6.38
N PRO A 24 -21.47 9.83 -6.32
CA PRO A 24 -22.26 10.00 -5.09
C PRO A 24 -22.98 8.72 -4.60
N PHE A 25 -22.48 7.53 -4.93
CA PHE A 25 -23.04 6.29 -4.44
C PHE A 25 -22.48 6.01 -3.04
N HIS A 26 -23.40 6.04 -2.07
CA HIS A 26 -23.16 5.57 -0.72
C HIS A 26 -22.91 4.06 -0.78
N ASP A 27 -21.87 3.63 -0.07
CA ASP A 27 -21.43 2.23 0.13
C ASP A 27 -21.02 1.46 -1.13
N TYR A 28 -19.72 1.55 -1.46
CA TYR A 28 -19.12 0.65 -2.45
C TYR A 28 -18.71 -0.66 -1.80
N TYR A 29 -19.43 -1.72 -2.13
CA TYR A 29 -19.02 -3.09 -1.90
C TYR A 29 -18.62 -3.72 -3.23
N SER A 30 -17.39 -4.24 -3.32
CA SER A 30 -16.91 -4.96 -4.50
C SER A 30 -16.36 -6.32 -4.09
N PRO A 31 -17.21 -7.36 -4.11
CA PRO A 31 -16.83 -8.71 -3.69
C PRO A 31 -15.73 -9.29 -4.59
N SER A 32 -15.54 -8.74 -5.78
CA SER A 32 -14.49 -9.15 -6.72
C SER A 32 -13.07 -8.91 -6.20
N PHE A 33 -12.84 -8.11 -5.16
CA PHE A 33 -11.50 -8.01 -4.56
C PHE A 33 -11.24 -9.12 -3.54
N GLY A 34 -12.25 -9.53 -2.77
CA GLY A 34 -12.15 -10.58 -1.74
C GLY A 34 -11.31 -10.17 -0.51
N SER A 35 -10.85 -11.17 0.24
CA SER A 35 -9.95 -11.00 1.39
C SER A 35 -8.49 -11.25 1.02
N GLY A 36 -7.56 -10.54 1.66
CA GLY A 36 -6.13 -10.73 1.43
C GLY A 36 -5.28 -9.54 1.82
N VAL A 37 -4.21 -9.31 1.05
CA VAL A 37 -3.22 -8.25 1.28
C VAL A 37 -3.15 -7.30 0.11
N TYR A 38 -2.73 -6.07 0.36
CA TYR A 38 -2.59 -5.03 -0.65
C TYR A 38 -1.43 -4.10 -0.37
N VAL A 39 -1.01 -3.40 -1.41
CA VAL A 39 0.19 -2.58 -1.47
C VAL A 39 -0.11 -1.34 -2.30
N PHE A 40 0.26 -0.17 -1.78
CA PHE A 40 0.33 1.03 -2.61
C PHE A 40 1.74 1.20 -3.15
N VAL A 41 1.84 1.31 -4.47
CA VAL A 41 3.11 1.46 -5.17
C VAL A 41 3.10 2.75 -5.96
N LEU A 42 3.96 3.68 -5.57
CA LEU A 42 4.18 4.91 -6.29
C LEU A 42 5.00 4.64 -7.55
N SER A 43 4.53 5.12 -8.70
CA SER A 43 5.27 5.15 -9.95
C SER A 43 5.85 6.54 -10.15
N THR A 44 7.17 6.60 -10.38
CA THR A 44 7.88 7.84 -10.68
C THR A 44 8.76 7.64 -11.90
N LYS A 45 9.37 8.72 -12.40
CA LYS A 45 10.37 8.62 -13.48
C LYS A 45 11.60 7.79 -13.07
N ARG A 46 11.87 7.66 -11.77
CA ARG A 46 13.04 6.95 -11.22
C ARG A 46 12.77 5.47 -10.94
N GLY A 47 11.51 5.08 -10.86
CA GLY A 47 11.14 3.69 -10.62
C GLY A 47 9.81 3.54 -9.91
N PHE A 48 9.70 2.44 -9.17
CA PHE A 48 8.49 2.04 -8.47
C PHE A 48 8.80 1.83 -6.99
N TYR A 49 7.99 2.45 -6.13
CA TYR A 49 8.25 2.55 -4.70
C TYR A 49 7.02 2.08 -3.92
N PRO A 50 7.02 0.85 -3.39
CA PRO A 50 5.99 0.43 -2.46
C PRO A 50 6.14 1.25 -1.18
N TYR A 51 5.06 1.91 -0.76
CA TYR A 51 5.08 2.83 0.38
C TYR A 51 3.99 2.54 1.41
N TYR A 52 3.09 1.61 1.13
CA TYR A 52 2.08 1.13 2.08
C TYR A 52 1.82 -0.35 1.86
N VAL A 53 1.61 -1.08 2.95
CA VAL A 53 1.18 -2.47 2.93
C VAL A 53 0.04 -2.61 3.94
N GLY A 54 -1.00 -3.34 3.56
CA GLY A 54 -2.16 -3.58 4.40
C GLY A 54 -2.77 -4.96 4.19
N GLU A 55 -3.50 -5.48 5.17
CA GLU A 55 -4.43 -6.60 5.01
C GLU A 55 -5.89 -6.17 5.15
N SER A 56 -6.80 -6.99 4.61
CA SER A 56 -8.22 -6.85 4.88
C SER A 56 -9.01 -8.14 4.64
N GLY A 57 -10.06 -8.34 5.44
CA GLY A 57 -11.14 -9.28 5.13
C GLY A 57 -12.03 -8.84 3.96
N ASP A 58 -12.01 -7.54 3.61
CA ASP A 58 -12.71 -6.97 2.45
C ASP A 58 -11.85 -5.87 1.83
N ILE A 59 -11.01 -6.28 0.88
CA ILE A 59 -10.10 -5.39 0.16
C ILE A 59 -10.88 -4.29 -0.58
N GLY A 60 -12.06 -4.61 -1.11
CA GLY A 60 -12.90 -3.69 -1.88
C GLY A 60 -13.42 -2.53 -1.03
N ASN A 61 -13.95 -2.83 0.15
CA ASN A 61 -14.38 -1.80 1.09
C ASN A 61 -13.17 -1.04 1.66
N ARG A 62 -12.05 -1.72 1.92
CA ARG A 62 -10.83 -1.06 2.43
C ARG A 62 -10.28 -0.03 1.44
N ILE A 63 -10.23 -0.35 0.14
CA ILE A 63 -9.80 0.63 -0.86
C ILE A 63 -10.77 1.80 -0.97
N PHE A 64 -12.08 1.54 -0.93
CA PHE A 64 -13.08 2.60 -0.93
C PHE A 64 -12.89 3.56 0.25
N TYR A 65 -12.60 3.04 1.44
CA TYR A 65 -12.31 3.84 2.61
C TYR A 65 -11.08 4.72 2.41
N HIS A 66 -9.98 4.16 1.91
CA HIS A 66 -8.77 4.92 1.58
C HIS A 66 -9.07 6.06 0.61
N LEU A 67 -9.85 5.80 -0.45
CA LEU A 67 -10.21 6.83 -1.43
C LEU A 67 -11.14 7.90 -0.84
N LYS A 68 -12.14 7.52 -0.03
CA LYS A 68 -13.00 8.47 0.69
C LYS A 68 -12.19 9.39 1.61
N SER A 69 -11.19 8.82 2.30
CA SER A 69 -10.35 9.55 3.23
C SER A 69 -9.43 10.54 2.54
N TYR A 70 -8.78 10.15 1.44
CA TYR A 70 -8.09 11.10 0.55
C TYR A 70 -9.02 12.18 0.00
N GLY A 71 -10.31 11.87 -0.19
CA GLY A 71 -11.30 12.82 -0.70
C GLY A 71 -11.86 13.77 0.36
N GLY A 72 -11.39 13.65 1.61
CA GLY A 72 -11.88 14.47 2.72
C GLY A 72 -13.32 14.18 3.13
N LYS A 73 -13.88 13.03 2.73
CA LYS A 73 -15.30 12.67 2.97
C LYS A 73 -15.51 11.80 4.22
N SER A 74 -14.47 11.24 4.82
CA SER A 74 -14.58 10.32 5.97
C SER A 74 -14.38 10.98 7.34
N GLY A 75 -14.13 12.30 7.40
CA GLY A 75 -13.80 12.98 8.67
C GLY A 75 -12.42 12.62 9.24
N ASP A 76 -11.73 11.63 8.65
CA ASP A 76 -10.40 11.21 9.07
C ASP A 76 -9.32 12.08 8.43
N ASN A 77 -8.37 12.49 9.26
CA ASN A 77 -7.14 13.16 8.84
C ASN A 77 -6.20 12.14 8.17
N TYR A 78 -6.45 11.88 6.90
CA TYR A 78 -5.68 10.94 6.10
C TYR A 78 -4.42 11.60 5.54
N PHE A 79 -3.30 10.88 5.60
CA PHE A 79 -2.00 11.37 5.15
C PHE A 79 -2.03 11.83 3.69
N ALA A 80 -1.39 12.96 3.43
CA ALA A 80 -0.89 13.31 2.12
C ALA A 80 0.53 13.88 2.26
N PRO A 81 1.41 13.69 1.26
CA PRO A 81 2.66 14.42 1.23
C PRO A 81 2.37 15.91 1.07
N ARG A 82 3.06 16.75 1.84
CA ARG A 82 3.01 18.21 1.69
C ARG A 82 3.47 18.67 0.31
N SER A 83 4.40 17.91 -0.27
CA SER A 83 4.92 18.09 -1.62
C SER A 83 5.03 16.73 -2.27
N PHE A 84 4.18 16.45 -3.26
CA PHE A 84 4.27 15.22 -4.05
C PHE A 84 5.64 15.12 -4.73
N ASP A 85 6.20 16.24 -5.18
CA ASP A 85 7.45 16.24 -5.93
C ASP A 85 8.64 15.86 -5.04
N ASP A 86 8.66 16.32 -3.78
CA ASP A 86 9.65 15.89 -2.79
C ASP A 86 9.45 14.42 -2.39
N PHE A 87 8.20 14.01 -2.17
CA PHE A 87 7.87 12.62 -1.89
C PHE A 87 8.27 11.69 -3.04
N ALA A 88 8.01 12.05 -4.29
CA ALA A 88 8.34 11.24 -5.46
C ALA A 88 9.85 11.18 -5.76
N ARG A 89 10.64 12.12 -5.24
CA ARG A 89 12.10 12.12 -5.37
C ARG A 89 12.73 11.02 -4.52
N ASP A 90 12.29 10.90 -3.27
CA ASP A 90 12.72 9.87 -2.32
C ASP A 90 11.58 9.56 -1.31
N PRO A 91 10.69 8.61 -1.64
CA PRO A 91 9.53 8.31 -0.80
C PRO A 91 9.90 7.82 0.59
N TYR A 92 11.04 7.13 0.71
CA TYR A 92 11.45 6.50 1.95
C TYR A 92 12.08 7.48 2.91
N ASP A 93 12.99 8.32 2.43
CA ASP A 93 13.55 9.42 3.21
C ASP A 93 12.45 10.40 3.64
N TYR A 94 11.53 10.71 2.73
CA TYR A 94 10.37 11.55 3.03
C TYR A 94 9.49 10.95 4.14
N ILE A 95 9.21 9.65 4.11
CA ILE A 95 8.44 8.98 5.17
C ILE A 95 9.22 8.97 6.49
N ALA A 96 10.50 8.64 6.46
CA ALA A 96 11.37 8.57 7.63
C ALA A 96 11.54 9.94 8.33
N SER A 97 11.61 11.02 7.55
CA SER A 97 11.70 12.39 8.06
C SER A 97 10.47 12.87 8.84
N GLY A 98 9.36 12.11 8.82
CA GLY A 98 8.15 12.45 9.54
C GLY A 98 7.38 13.65 8.95
N HIS A 99 7.68 14.07 7.72
CA HIS A 99 6.95 15.11 6.97
C HIS A 99 5.56 14.64 6.47
N LEU A 100 4.87 13.85 7.30
CA LEU A 100 3.53 13.34 7.05
C LEU A 100 2.51 14.30 7.66
N GLU A 101 1.75 15.00 6.81
CA GLU A 101 0.75 15.95 7.31
C GLU A 101 -0.67 15.38 7.20
N LYS A 102 -1.44 15.73 8.21
CA LYS A 102 -2.86 15.44 8.36
C LYS A 102 -3.68 16.64 7.86
N ARG A 103 -4.82 16.37 7.23
CA ARG A 103 -5.74 17.41 6.76
C ARG A 103 -6.05 18.40 7.90
N GLY A 104 -5.90 19.71 7.65
CA GLY A 104 -6.33 20.77 8.57
C GLY A 104 -5.39 21.14 9.72
N GLU A 105 -4.23 20.50 9.89
CA GLU A 105 -3.30 20.83 10.97
C GLU A 105 -2.28 21.91 10.57
N THR A 106 -1.78 21.89 9.31
CA THR A 106 -0.75 22.82 8.80
C THR A 106 -0.84 23.11 7.29
N PHE A 107 -1.73 22.43 6.58
CA PHE A 107 -1.82 22.40 5.12
C PHE A 107 -3.21 22.82 4.65
N GLY A 108 -3.28 23.85 3.79
CA GLY A 108 -4.55 24.35 3.26
C GLY A 108 -5.28 23.30 2.43
N GLU A 109 -6.62 23.26 2.50
CA GLU A 109 -7.45 22.26 1.81
C GLU A 109 -7.13 22.17 0.31
N GLN A 110 -6.91 23.31 -0.36
CA GLN A 110 -6.60 23.33 -1.80
C GLN A 110 -5.26 22.68 -2.11
N ASP A 111 -4.25 22.93 -1.29
CA ASP A 111 -2.92 22.33 -1.45
C ASP A 111 -2.97 20.83 -1.16
N TYR A 112 -3.71 20.43 -0.12
CA TYR A 112 -4.01 19.03 0.17
C TYR A 112 -4.62 18.31 -1.03
N GLN A 113 -5.71 18.84 -1.57
CA GLN A 113 -6.39 18.23 -2.71
C GLN A 113 -5.50 18.19 -3.96
N ARG A 114 -4.61 19.17 -4.16
CA ARG A 114 -3.66 19.18 -5.28
C ARG A 114 -2.64 18.04 -5.15
N GLU A 115 -1.98 17.91 -4.00
CA GLU A 115 -0.94 16.90 -3.81
C GLU A 115 -1.54 15.48 -3.75
N VAL A 116 -2.74 15.31 -3.17
CA VAL A 116 -3.48 14.04 -3.19
C VAL A 116 -3.83 13.62 -4.62
N LYS A 117 -4.29 14.53 -5.48
CA LYS A 117 -4.57 14.21 -6.89
C LYS A 117 -3.31 13.73 -7.62
N LYS A 118 -2.16 14.36 -7.37
CA LYS A 118 -0.87 13.90 -7.92
C LYS A 118 -0.51 12.52 -7.39
N LEU A 119 -0.66 12.29 -6.08
CA LEU A 119 -0.40 10.99 -5.45
C LEU A 119 -1.25 9.89 -6.09
N ILE A 120 -2.58 10.04 -6.10
CA ILE A 120 -3.52 9.05 -6.68
C ILE A 120 -3.23 8.76 -8.15
N ARG A 121 -2.88 9.79 -8.93
CA ARG A 121 -2.54 9.64 -10.35
C ARG A 121 -1.30 8.77 -10.58
N ASN A 122 -0.36 8.80 -9.64
CA ASN A 122 0.91 8.10 -9.75
C ASN A 122 0.97 6.82 -8.91
N THR A 123 -0.07 6.49 -8.14
CA THR A 123 -0.12 5.27 -7.34
C THR A 123 -0.86 4.13 -8.03
N HIS A 124 -0.24 2.96 -8.01
CA HIS A 124 -0.85 1.69 -8.35
C HIS A 124 -1.29 0.98 -7.06
N PHE A 125 -2.52 0.49 -7.07
CA PHE A 125 -3.03 -0.42 -6.07
C PHE A 125 -2.74 -1.85 -6.50
N CYS A 126 -1.87 -2.54 -5.79
CA CYS A 126 -1.58 -3.94 -6.02
C CYS A 126 -2.18 -4.77 -4.90
N PHE A 127 -2.87 -5.85 -5.21
CA PHE A 127 -3.49 -6.70 -4.19
C PHE A 127 -3.39 -8.17 -4.55
N ALA A 128 -3.40 -9.01 -3.52
CA ALA A 128 -3.47 -10.45 -3.65
C ALA A 128 -4.46 -11.05 -2.67
N ARG A 129 -5.26 -11.98 -3.18
CA ARG A 129 -6.18 -12.75 -2.34
C ARG A 129 -5.40 -13.76 -1.50
N VAL A 130 -5.86 -13.96 -0.27
CA VAL A 130 -5.37 -14.97 0.66
C VAL A 130 -6.56 -15.81 1.07
N ALA A 131 -6.55 -17.10 0.72
CA ALA A 131 -7.62 -18.04 1.07
C ALA A 131 -7.72 -18.31 2.59
N GLY A 132 -6.69 -17.88 3.34
CA GLY A 132 -6.56 -18.07 4.78
C GLY A 132 -7.37 -17.12 5.65
N ASP A 133 -7.38 -17.44 6.94
CA ASP A 133 -8.02 -16.64 7.98
C ASP A 133 -7.29 -15.29 8.25
N ALA A 134 -7.79 -14.52 9.21
CA ALA A 134 -7.20 -13.22 9.57
C ALA A 134 -5.76 -13.34 10.07
N ALA A 135 -5.43 -14.39 10.84
CA ALA A 135 -4.09 -14.60 11.36
C ALA A 135 -3.11 -14.88 10.21
N GLN A 136 -3.50 -15.71 9.24
CA GLN A 136 -2.68 -15.96 8.05
C GLN A 136 -2.46 -14.70 7.22
N ARG A 137 -3.47 -13.83 7.06
CA ARG A 137 -3.31 -12.54 6.37
C ARG A 137 -2.34 -11.60 7.08
N GLN A 138 -2.43 -11.48 8.39
CA GLN A 138 -1.52 -10.66 9.20
C GLN A 138 -0.07 -11.15 9.12
N ILE A 139 0.13 -12.47 9.10
CA ILE A 139 1.46 -13.07 8.91
C ILE A 139 2.02 -12.71 7.52
N VAL A 140 1.21 -12.81 6.47
CA VAL A 140 1.61 -12.45 5.09
C VAL A 140 1.95 -10.96 5.00
N GLU A 141 1.08 -10.09 5.51
CA GLU A 141 1.30 -8.64 5.60
C GLU A 141 2.62 -8.33 6.31
N SER A 142 2.86 -8.97 7.46
CA SER A 142 4.09 -8.78 8.25
C SER A 142 5.34 -9.21 7.47
N ARG A 143 5.28 -10.34 6.74
CA ARG A 143 6.38 -10.80 5.89
C ARG A 143 6.66 -9.87 4.72
N LEU A 144 5.60 -9.36 4.11
CA LEU A 144 5.71 -8.33 3.10
C LEU A 144 6.41 -7.10 3.71
N ILE A 145 5.87 -6.51 4.76
CA ILE A 145 6.46 -5.32 5.44
C ILE A 145 7.94 -5.54 5.76
N ALA A 146 8.30 -6.69 6.35
CA ALA A 146 9.69 -7.01 6.67
C ALA A 146 10.62 -6.99 5.43
N GLY A 147 10.23 -7.67 4.34
CA GLY A 147 11.03 -7.68 3.12
C GLY A 147 11.16 -6.31 2.44
N LEU A 148 10.24 -5.39 2.71
CA LEU A 148 10.36 -4.01 2.27
C LEU A 148 11.32 -3.20 3.16
N LEU A 149 11.21 -3.33 4.48
CA LEU A 149 12.09 -2.63 5.42
C LEU A 149 13.58 -3.00 5.24
N ASP A 150 13.88 -4.26 4.95
CA ASP A 150 15.25 -4.71 4.68
C ASP A 150 15.92 -3.96 3.51
N LYS A 151 15.13 -3.56 2.50
CA LYS A 151 15.61 -2.80 1.33
C LYS A 151 15.73 -1.30 1.61
N VAL A 152 14.84 -0.78 2.44
CA VAL A 152 14.71 0.66 2.72
C VAL A 152 15.67 1.13 3.82
N ASN A 153 16.05 0.25 4.74
CA ASN A 153 16.95 0.58 5.84
C ASN A 153 17.98 -0.55 6.10
N PRO A 154 18.92 -0.78 5.15
CA PRO A 154 19.91 -1.85 5.28
C PRO A 154 20.89 -1.63 6.45
N THR A 155 20.96 -0.41 6.98
CA THR A 155 21.89 -0.01 8.06
C THR A 155 21.27 0.07 9.46
N GLY A 156 19.97 -0.22 9.61
CA GLY A 156 19.30 -0.26 10.91
C GLY A 156 19.09 1.10 11.60
N LYS A 157 19.22 2.23 10.89
CA LYS A 157 18.94 3.56 11.44
C LYS A 157 17.43 3.80 11.41
N GLU A 158 16.80 3.49 12.53
CA GLU A 158 15.36 3.62 12.81
C GLU A 158 14.47 2.55 12.17
N LYS A 159 14.26 1.46 12.94
CA LYS A 159 13.12 0.57 12.76
C LYS A 159 11.86 1.33 13.19
N GLY A 160 11.05 1.72 12.22
CA GLY A 160 9.63 2.01 12.41
C GLY A 160 9.29 3.40 12.93
N LYS A 161 9.10 4.34 12.00
CA LYS A 161 8.01 5.32 12.03
C LYS A 161 7.63 5.64 10.57
N GLY A 162 6.42 5.28 10.15
CA GLY A 162 5.93 5.53 8.78
C GLY A 162 5.10 4.40 8.19
N TRP A 163 4.49 4.63 7.02
CA TRP A 163 3.46 3.82 6.33
C TRP A 163 3.83 2.34 6.02
N ILE A 164 5.05 1.92 6.37
CA ILE A 164 5.54 0.55 6.29
C ILE A 164 5.76 0.07 7.73
N GLY A 165 4.82 -0.74 8.23
CA GLY A 165 4.88 -1.29 9.60
C GLY A 165 4.48 -0.27 10.66
N ASP A 166 3.18 -0.21 10.98
CA ASP A 166 2.61 0.59 12.08
C ASP A 166 2.95 0.00 13.47
N ALA A 167 4.22 -0.36 13.70
CA ALA A 167 4.75 -1.00 14.92
C ALA A 167 4.06 -2.31 15.37
N LYS A 168 3.04 -2.79 14.64
CA LYS A 168 2.25 -4.01 14.89
C LYS A 168 2.75 -5.22 14.11
N THR A 169 3.90 -5.11 13.44
CA THR A 169 4.47 -6.16 12.61
C THR A 169 4.75 -7.38 13.50
N VAL A 170 4.03 -8.47 13.25
CA VAL A 170 4.19 -9.71 14.02
C VAL A 170 5.48 -10.39 13.56
N THR A 171 6.20 -11.03 14.49
CA THR A 171 7.35 -11.86 14.15
C THR A 171 6.93 -12.95 13.16
N VAL A 172 7.55 -12.97 11.99
CA VAL A 172 7.21 -13.93 10.95
C VAL A 172 7.90 -15.28 11.25
N PRO A 173 7.17 -16.40 11.27
CA PRO A 173 7.78 -17.72 11.38
C PRO A 173 8.72 -18.00 10.21
N GLU A 174 9.90 -18.56 10.48
CA GLU A 174 10.88 -18.95 9.44
C GLU A 174 10.35 -20.00 8.45
N THR A 175 9.23 -20.67 8.79
CA THR A 175 8.62 -21.75 8.02
C THR A 175 7.53 -21.29 7.05
N LEU A 176 7.34 -19.99 6.83
CA LEU A 176 6.36 -19.45 5.89
C LEU A 176 6.93 -19.43 4.47
N LYS A 177 6.31 -20.19 3.56
CA LYS A 177 6.61 -20.15 2.13
C LYS A 177 5.51 -19.42 1.37
N ILE A 178 5.85 -18.28 0.81
CA ILE A 178 4.92 -17.51 -0.03
C ILE A 178 5.21 -17.85 -1.49
N THR A 179 4.19 -18.33 -2.19
CA THR A 179 4.22 -18.52 -3.65
C THR A 179 3.48 -17.37 -4.31
N HIS A 180 4.12 -16.74 -5.28
CA HIS A 180 3.56 -15.60 -5.97
C HIS A 180 3.03 -16.02 -7.35
N GLN A 181 1.74 -15.80 -7.58
CA GLN A 181 1.11 -15.97 -8.89
C GLN A 181 0.60 -14.61 -9.36
N CYS A 182 0.91 -14.22 -10.59
CA CYS A 182 0.47 -12.95 -11.15
C CYS A 182 -0.55 -13.21 -12.25
N VAL A 183 -1.57 -12.36 -12.32
CA VAL A 183 -2.62 -12.49 -13.35
C VAL A 183 -2.09 -12.16 -14.75
N ASP A 184 -1.05 -11.33 -14.85
CA ASP A 184 -0.29 -11.16 -16.09
C ASP A 184 1.21 -10.87 -15.85
N ASP A 185 2.01 -11.02 -16.90
CA ASP A 185 3.47 -10.83 -16.86
C ASP A 185 3.91 -9.38 -16.57
N ARG A 186 3.06 -8.38 -16.84
CA ARG A 186 3.37 -6.97 -16.53
C ARG A 186 3.29 -6.76 -15.03
N VAL A 187 2.27 -7.32 -14.37
CA VAL A 187 2.14 -7.31 -12.91
C VAL A 187 3.31 -8.06 -12.28
N LYS A 188 3.70 -9.20 -12.84
CA LYS A 188 4.88 -9.96 -12.38
C LYS A 188 6.16 -9.13 -12.44
N ARG A 189 6.52 -8.61 -13.63
CA ARG A 189 7.73 -7.78 -13.81
C ARG A 189 7.71 -6.52 -12.95
N PHE A 190 6.53 -5.94 -12.75
CA PHE A 190 6.35 -4.79 -11.87
C PHE A 190 6.68 -5.17 -10.43
N LEU A 191 6.09 -6.25 -9.91
CA LEU A 191 6.31 -6.71 -8.54
C LEU A 191 7.73 -7.20 -8.29
N GLU A 192 8.37 -7.87 -9.26
CA GLU A 192 9.79 -8.26 -9.20
C GLU A 192 10.72 -7.04 -9.08
N ARG A 193 10.42 -5.93 -9.75
CA ARG A 193 11.21 -4.68 -9.63
C ARG A 193 11.03 -4.00 -8.28
N VAL A 194 9.85 -4.17 -7.71
CA VAL A 194 9.37 -3.49 -6.50
C VAL A 194 9.80 -4.26 -5.24
N TRP A 195 9.79 -5.59 -5.28
CA TRP A 195 9.78 -6.43 -4.09
C TRP A 195 10.82 -7.56 -4.10
N PRO A 196 11.80 -7.57 -3.17
CA PRO A 196 12.83 -8.61 -3.12
C PRO A 196 12.30 -10.04 -2.89
N VAL A 197 11.22 -10.19 -2.14
CA VAL A 197 10.55 -11.46 -1.82
C VAL A 197 9.97 -12.17 -3.06
N PHE A 198 9.94 -11.51 -4.23
CA PHE A 198 9.62 -12.15 -5.50
C PHE A 198 10.83 -12.79 -6.21
N HIS A 199 12.05 -12.55 -5.74
CA HIS A 199 13.22 -13.30 -6.19
C HIS A 199 13.29 -14.63 -5.43
N PRO A 200 13.42 -15.76 -6.14
CA PRO A 200 13.53 -17.08 -5.53
C PRO A 200 14.79 -17.22 -4.67
#